data_AF-A0A524GNB7-F1
#
_entry.id   AF-A0A524GNB7-F1
#
_cell.length_a   1.000
_cell.length_b   1.000
_cell.length_c   1.000
_cell.angle_alpha   90.00
_cell.angle_beta   90.00
_cell.angle_gamma   90.00
#
_symmetry.space_group_name_H-M   'P 1'
#
loop_
_entity.id
_entity.type
_entity.pdbx_description
1 polymer ?
#
loop_
_entity_poly.entity_id
_entity_poly.type
_entity_poly.pdbx_seq_one_letter_code
_entity_poly.pdbx_strand_id
1 'polypeptide(L)'
;YWSLANLKTFRFNDDEIANMEKFVDDTKLAEETRVNFNFALGKSSEDRGDYERAFQYYDDGNAIRRGNERYDPVATEVVNDRIMATITAELLEKNATAGDPDPSPIFIVGLPRSGSTLIEQILASHELVEGTHELPNLPRIILQINKQRPHGETYPTALNYFGADDFAQLGRQYLDSTLRHRTGKPYFTDKMPNNFPSIGLLQLILPNAKIINARRHPLDSCMGNYKQLFFKGQAFSYDLVEIGEYYIEYQKIMEHWHALLPGKVLDVQYEEMVVDQENQTRRLIDFCGLPWDDNCLRFYETDRAVNTASSEQVRQPIYSKSVYSWRRFEKHLQPLIEVLEPLLLKLPEDQRPGCLL
;
A
#
# COMPACT_ATOMS: atom_id res chain seq x y z
N TYR A 1 15.60 -6.36 -18.76
CA TYR A 1 15.99 -5.05 -18.21
C TYR A 1 15.16 -4.64 -17.02
N TRP A 2 13.83 -4.44 -17.14
CA TRP A 2 13.02 -4.01 -15.99
C TRP A 2 13.19 -4.89 -14.74
N SER A 3 13.17 -6.21 -14.86
CA SER A 3 13.36 -7.11 -13.70
C SER A 3 14.68 -6.86 -12.95
N LEU A 4 15.76 -6.50 -13.66
CA LEU A 4 17.05 -6.13 -13.04
C LEU A 4 16.97 -4.74 -12.41
N ALA A 5 16.41 -3.77 -13.11
CA ALA A 5 16.22 -2.40 -12.62
C ALA A 5 15.38 -2.36 -11.32
N ASN A 6 14.34 -3.20 -11.27
CA ASN A 6 13.39 -3.30 -10.16
C ASN A 6 14.01 -3.88 -8.88
N LEU A 7 15.19 -4.53 -8.95
CA LEU A 7 15.97 -4.90 -7.77
C LEU A 7 16.50 -3.67 -7.02
N LYS A 8 16.53 -2.49 -7.65
CA LYS A 8 17.00 -1.19 -7.09
C LYS A 8 18.48 -1.13 -6.71
N THR A 9 19.14 -2.26 -6.55
CA THR A 9 20.58 -2.41 -6.29
C THR A 9 21.41 -2.54 -7.58
N PHE A 10 20.79 -2.96 -8.68
CA PHE A 10 21.45 -3.10 -9.98
C PHE A 10 21.71 -1.74 -10.65
N ARG A 11 22.82 -1.62 -11.38
CA ARG A 11 23.17 -0.45 -12.21
C ARG A 11 23.58 -0.93 -13.59
N PHE A 12 22.93 -0.40 -14.63
CA PHE A 12 23.29 -0.69 -16.02
C PHE A 12 24.56 0.04 -16.43
N ASN A 13 25.35 -0.59 -17.29
CA ASN A 13 26.47 0.08 -17.96
C ASN A 13 25.97 0.92 -19.15
N ASP A 14 26.86 1.72 -19.72
CA ASP A 14 26.50 2.65 -20.81
C ASP A 14 26.08 1.92 -22.10
N ASP A 15 26.66 0.75 -22.40
CA ASP A 15 26.29 -0.06 -23.58
C ASP A 15 24.87 -0.64 -23.46
N GLU A 16 24.50 -1.12 -22.27
CA GLU A 16 23.15 -1.62 -21.97
C GLU A 16 22.10 -0.51 -22.08
N ILE A 17 22.43 0.69 -21.58
CA ILE A 17 21.58 1.88 -21.69
C ILE A 17 21.41 2.27 -23.16
N ALA A 18 22.50 2.43 -23.91
CA ALA A 18 22.46 2.79 -25.32
C ALA A 18 21.67 1.77 -26.17
N ASN A 19 21.77 0.48 -25.83
CA ASN A 19 21.00 -0.57 -26.48
C ASN A 19 19.50 -0.44 -26.20
N MET A 20 19.08 -0.15 -24.96
CA MET A 20 17.66 0.11 -24.65
C MET A 20 17.14 1.36 -25.37
N GLU A 21 17.91 2.45 -25.38
CA GLU A 21 17.54 3.72 -26.03
C GLU A 21 17.31 3.55 -27.53
N LYS A 22 18.05 2.65 -28.19
CA LYS A 22 17.87 2.35 -29.62
C LYS A 22 16.49 1.77 -29.95
N PHE A 23 15.89 1.04 -29.00
CA PHE A 23 14.69 0.23 -29.25
C PHE A 23 13.45 0.70 -28.48
N VAL A 24 13.57 1.65 -27.54
CA VAL A 24 12.46 2.11 -26.69
C VAL A 24 11.27 2.65 -27.51
N ASP A 25 11.53 3.27 -28.65
CA ASP A 25 10.52 3.83 -29.56
C ASP A 25 10.21 2.94 -30.78
N ASP A 26 10.77 1.73 -30.85
CA ASP A 26 10.51 0.82 -31.97
C ASP A 26 9.10 0.21 -31.86
N THR A 27 8.15 0.78 -32.61
CA THR A 27 6.75 0.35 -32.65
C THR A 27 6.55 -1.04 -33.24
N LYS A 28 7.60 -1.68 -33.79
CA LYS A 28 7.56 -3.10 -34.18
C LYS A 28 7.66 -4.03 -32.97
N LEU A 29 8.18 -3.55 -31.84
CA LEU A 29 8.22 -4.30 -30.59
C LEU A 29 6.85 -4.27 -29.90
N ALA A 30 6.57 -5.33 -29.14
CA ALA A 30 5.38 -5.36 -28.30
C ALA A 30 5.41 -4.19 -27.29
N GLU A 31 4.24 -3.59 -27.03
CA GLU A 31 4.10 -2.47 -26.10
C GLU A 31 4.69 -2.78 -24.72
N GLU A 32 4.47 -3.99 -24.21
CA GLU A 32 5.05 -4.44 -22.93
C GLU A 32 6.59 -4.35 -22.92
N THR A 33 7.25 -4.62 -24.05
CA THR A 33 8.71 -4.51 -24.15
C THR A 33 9.14 -3.05 -24.06
N ARG A 34 8.43 -2.15 -24.76
CA ARG A 34 8.70 -0.71 -24.73
C ARG A 34 8.46 -0.11 -23.34
N VAL A 35 7.37 -0.49 -22.67
CA VAL A 35 7.10 -0.14 -21.26
C VAL A 35 8.27 -0.57 -20.37
N ASN A 36 8.73 -1.83 -20.50
CA ASN A 36 9.86 -2.33 -19.72
C ASN A 36 11.17 -1.58 -19.98
N PHE A 37 11.43 -1.14 -21.22
CA PHE A 37 12.58 -0.29 -21.54
C PHE A 37 12.46 1.10 -20.90
N ASN A 38 11.30 1.75 -21.06
CA ASN A 38 11.02 3.05 -20.47
C ASN A 38 11.25 3.05 -18.95
N PHE A 39 10.65 2.11 -18.21
CA PHE A 39 10.85 2.05 -16.77
C PHE A 39 12.30 1.72 -16.36
N ALA A 40 13.01 0.88 -17.13
CA ALA A 40 14.42 0.57 -16.85
C ALA A 40 15.34 1.78 -17.11
N LEU A 41 15.11 2.52 -18.20
CA LEU A 41 15.82 3.75 -18.55
C LEU A 41 15.50 4.87 -17.57
N GLY A 42 14.23 5.04 -17.18
CA GLY A 42 13.81 5.99 -16.15
C GLY A 42 14.54 5.76 -14.84
N LYS A 43 14.61 4.50 -14.39
CA LYS A 43 15.36 4.11 -13.19
C LYS A 43 16.87 4.35 -13.32
N SER A 44 17.44 4.04 -14.48
CA SER A 44 18.87 4.26 -14.74
C SER A 44 19.23 5.74 -14.70
N SER A 45 18.43 6.59 -15.36
CA SER A 45 18.59 8.05 -15.34
C SER A 45 18.45 8.61 -13.93
N GLU A 46 17.46 8.13 -13.15
CA GLU A 46 17.29 8.54 -11.75
C GLU A 46 18.51 8.18 -10.89
N ASP A 47 19.07 6.98 -11.07
CA ASP A 47 20.27 6.53 -10.35
C ASP A 47 21.51 7.37 -10.68
N ARG A 48 21.56 7.96 -11.88
CA ARG A 48 22.62 8.86 -12.35
C ARG A 48 22.34 10.34 -12.02
N GLY A 49 21.20 10.65 -11.42
CA GLY A 49 20.81 12.01 -11.05
C GLY A 49 20.20 12.85 -12.18
N ASP A 50 19.94 12.24 -13.35
CA ASP A 50 19.25 12.91 -14.46
C ASP A 50 17.74 12.76 -14.28
N TYR A 51 17.17 13.59 -13.40
CA TYR A 51 15.75 13.53 -13.05
C TYR A 51 14.81 13.98 -14.17
N GLU A 52 15.31 14.80 -15.10
CA GLU A 52 14.53 15.20 -16.27
C GLU A 52 14.27 14.02 -17.18
N ARG A 53 15.37 13.38 -17.58
CA ARG A 53 15.30 12.21 -18.45
C ARG A 53 14.62 11.03 -17.76
N ALA A 54 14.82 10.90 -16.45
CA ALA A 54 14.12 9.89 -15.66
C ALA A 54 12.60 10.07 -15.74
N PHE A 55 12.12 11.30 -15.53
CA PHE A 55 10.69 11.59 -15.60
C PHE A 55 10.13 11.31 -16.99
N GLN A 56 10.79 11.80 -18.04
CA GLN A 56 10.35 11.58 -19.43
C GLN A 56 10.15 10.08 -19.72
N TYR A 57 11.12 9.24 -19.38
CA TYR A 57 10.98 7.80 -19.59
C TYR A 57 9.88 7.16 -18.73
N TYR A 58 9.68 7.61 -17.48
CA TYR A 58 8.56 7.13 -16.68
C TYR A 58 7.23 7.53 -17.31
N ASP A 59 7.08 8.78 -17.77
CA ASP A 59 5.87 9.29 -18.41
C ASP A 59 5.56 8.55 -19.71
N ASP A 60 6.55 8.35 -20.60
CA ASP A 60 6.39 7.59 -21.84
C ASP A 60 5.99 6.13 -21.57
N GLY A 61 6.58 5.50 -20.55
CA GLY A 61 6.20 4.15 -20.12
C GLY A 61 4.79 4.09 -19.54
N ASN A 62 4.43 5.09 -18.74
CA ASN A 62 3.12 5.22 -18.12
C ASN A 62 2.02 5.46 -19.16
N ALA A 63 2.23 6.31 -20.15
CA ALA A 63 1.29 6.56 -21.23
C ALA A 63 0.93 5.26 -21.99
N ILE A 64 1.93 4.45 -22.34
CA ILE A 64 1.72 3.16 -23.01
C ILE A 64 1.01 2.18 -22.06
N ARG A 65 1.43 2.10 -20.80
CA ARG A 65 0.82 1.17 -19.83
C ARG A 65 -0.61 1.54 -19.51
N ARG A 66 -0.90 2.83 -19.32
CA ARG A 66 -2.24 3.36 -19.03
C ARG A 66 -3.24 3.05 -20.13
N GLY A 67 -2.81 3.08 -21.40
CA GLY A 67 -3.64 2.69 -22.55
C GLY A 67 -4.09 1.21 -22.52
N ASN A 68 -3.39 0.35 -21.76
CA ASN A 68 -3.69 -1.06 -21.61
C ASN A 68 -4.44 -1.41 -20.30
N GLU A 69 -4.66 -0.43 -19.43
CA GLU A 69 -5.32 -0.61 -18.13
C GLU A 69 -6.74 -0.06 -18.17
N ARG A 70 -7.65 -0.74 -17.46
CA ARG A 70 -9.00 -0.22 -17.22
C ARG A 70 -9.08 0.30 -15.79
N TYR A 71 -9.09 1.61 -15.65
CA TYR A 71 -9.32 2.30 -14.40
C TYR A 71 -10.42 3.36 -14.56
N ASP A 72 -11.24 3.50 -13.54
CA ASP A 72 -12.34 4.47 -13.46
C ASP A 72 -12.34 5.06 -12.05
N PRO A 73 -11.93 6.34 -11.89
CA PRO A 73 -11.87 6.99 -10.58
C PRO A 73 -13.27 7.13 -9.95
N VAL A 74 -14.31 7.37 -10.74
CA VAL A 74 -15.69 7.47 -10.27
C VAL A 74 -16.18 6.13 -9.74
N ALA A 75 -15.81 5.03 -10.39
CA ALA A 75 -16.14 3.69 -9.86
C ALA A 75 -15.48 3.43 -8.49
N THR A 76 -14.27 3.96 -8.26
CA THR A 76 -13.59 3.85 -6.96
C THR A 76 -14.34 4.64 -5.88
N GLU A 77 -14.69 5.90 -6.17
CA GLU A 77 -15.48 6.75 -5.28
C GLU A 77 -16.82 6.10 -4.93
N VAL A 78 -17.59 5.65 -5.93
CA VAL A 78 -18.91 5.02 -5.72
C VAL A 78 -18.81 3.77 -4.84
N VAL A 79 -17.76 2.96 -5.01
CA VAL A 79 -17.54 1.78 -4.16
C VAL A 79 -17.21 2.19 -2.74
N ASN A 80 -16.30 3.14 -2.53
CA ASN A 80 -15.93 3.63 -1.20
C ASN A 80 -17.12 4.25 -0.47
N ASP A 81 -17.90 5.10 -1.13
CA ASP A 81 -19.10 5.71 -0.55
C ASP A 81 -20.12 4.65 -0.15
N ARG A 82 -20.30 3.62 -0.97
CA ARG A 82 -21.19 2.50 -0.62
C ARG A 82 -20.68 1.71 0.58
N ILE A 83 -19.37 1.53 0.72
CA ILE A 83 -18.76 0.87 1.88
C ILE A 83 -19.04 1.68 3.14
N MET A 84 -18.72 2.98 3.11
CA MET A 84 -18.93 3.89 4.25
C MET A 84 -20.41 4.02 4.62
N ALA A 85 -21.31 4.01 3.64
CA ALA A 85 -22.75 4.05 3.87
C ALA A 85 -23.33 2.75 4.43
N THR A 86 -22.72 1.60 4.13
CA THR A 86 -23.19 0.29 4.58
C THR A 86 -22.67 -0.05 5.97
N ILE A 87 -21.39 0.19 6.23
CA ILE A 87 -20.75 -0.17 7.49
C ILE A 87 -20.87 1.00 8.47
N THR A 88 -22.02 1.08 9.13
CA THR A 88 -22.36 2.16 10.07
C THR A 88 -22.02 1.79 11.50
N ALA A 89 -22.08 2.78 12.41
CA ALA A 89 -21.93 2.56 13.84
C ALA A 89 -23.00 1.58 14.35
N GLU A 90 -24.24 1.70 13.88
CA GLU A 90 -25.33 0.78 14.23
C GLU A 90 -25.03 -0.66 13.83
N LEU A 91 -24.50 -0.89 12.62
CA LEU A 91 -24.14 -2.24 12.16
C LEU A 91 -23.01 -2.83 13.03
N LEU A 92 -22.00 -2.03 13.36
CA LEU A 92 -20.90 -2.44 14.22
C LEU A 92 -21.35 -2.73 15.65
N GLU A 93 -22.15 -1.85 16.26
CA GLU A 93 -22.66 -2.00 17.63
C GLU A 93 -23.57 -3.22 17.76
N LYS A 94 -24.48 -3.41 16.79
CA LYS A 94 -25.35 -4.60 16.72
C LYS A 94 -24.54 -5.90 16.69
N ASN A 95 -23.35 -5.87 16.12
CA ASN A 95 -22.47 -7.02 15.93
C ASN A 95 -21.17 -6.94 16.77
N ALA A 96 -21.15 -6.15 17.86
CA ALA A 96 -19.93 -5.89 18.61
C ALA A 96 -19.30 -7.14 19.26
N THR A 97 -20.10 -8.21 19.44
CA THR A 97 -19.67 -9.50 19.98
C THR A 97 -19.60 -10.60 18.92
N ALA A 98 -19.85 -10.26 17.66
CA ALA A 98 -19.72 -11.17 16.53
C ALA A 98 -18.27 -11.30 16.05
N GLY A 99 -18.05 -12.10 15.01
CA GLY A 99 -16.73 -12.35 14.46
C GLY A 99 -15.93 -13.37 15.28
N ASP A 100 -14.70 -13.64 14.84
CA ASP A 100 -13.78 -14.53 15.56
C ASP A 100 -12.85 -13.69 16.47
N PRO A 101 -12.82 -13.94 17.80
CA PRO A 101 -12.08 -13.11 18.74
C PRO A 101 -10.57 -13.36 18.75
N ASP A 102 -10.03 -14.24 17.89
CA ASP A 102 -8.60 -14.49 17.80
C ASP A 102 -7.80 -13.19 17.55
N PRO A 103 -6.89 -12.80 18.47
CA PRO A 103 -6.12 -11.56 18.34
C PRO A 103 -4.85 -11.73 17.49
N SER A 104 -4.58 -12.92 16.96
CA SER A 104 -3.35 -13.22 16.20
C SER A 104 -3.14 -12.40 14.91
N PRO A 105 -4.17 -11.95 14.16
CA PRO A 105 -3.95 -11.21 12.91
C PRO A 105 -3.53 -9.75 13.15
N ILE A 106 -2.45 -9.36 12.48
CA ILE A 106 -1.97 -7.97 12.39
C ILE A 106 -2.04 -7.52 10.93
N PHE A 107 -2.99 -6.66 10.60
CA PHE A 107 -3.17 -6.11 9.26
C PHE A 107 -2.29 -4.88 9.06
N ILE A 108 -1.58 -4.84 7.94
CA ILE A 108 -0.81 -3.66 7.52
C ILE A 108 -1.38 -3.19 6.18
N VAL A 109 -2.14 -2.10 6.25
CA VAL A 109 -2.85 -1.49 5.13
C VAL A 109 -2.23 -0.14 4.76
N GLY A 110 -2.78 0.51 3.74
CA GLY A 110 -2.39 1.86 3.33
C GLY A 110 -2.22 1.95 1.82
N LEU A 111 -1.63 3.04 1.34
CA LEU A 111 -1.26 3.11 -0.07
C LEU A 111 -0.01 2.25 -0.33
N PRO A 112 0.09 1.54 -1.47
CA PRO A 112 1.37 1.00 -1.90
C PRO A 112 2.43 2.10 -1.91
N ARG A 113 3.69 1.72 -1.68
CA ARG A 113 4.84 2.65 -1.64
C ARG A 113 4.85 3.66 -0.46
N SER A 114 4.00 3.43 0.55
CA SER A 114 3.99 4.18 1.83
C SER A 114 4.76 3.52 2.99
N GLY A 115 5.63 2.54 2.72
CA GLY A 115 6.47 1.92 3.77
C GLY A 115 5.86 0.71 4.50
N SER A 116 4.73 0.16 4.04
CA SER A 116 4.11 -1.03 4.63
C SER A 116 5.03 -2.25 4.73
N THR A 117 5.96 -2.43 3.78
CA THR A 117 6.96 -3.51 3.84
C THR A 117 7.98 -3.30 4.97
N LEU A 118 8.35 -2.06 5.28
CA LEU A 118 9.24 -1.77 6.41
C LEU A 118 8.56 -2.11 7.73
N ILE A 119 7.31 -1.70 7.90
CA ILE A 119 6.48 -2.03 9.08
C ILE A 119 6.40 -3.55 9.26
N GLU A 120 6.14 -4.29 8.18
CA GLU A 120 6.09 -5.75 8.22
C GLU A 120 7.43 -6.37 8.58
N GLN A 121 8.55 -5.84 8.08
CA GLN A 121 9.87 -6.35 8.46
C GLN A 121 10.15 -6.14 9.94
N ILE A 122 9.86 -4.95 10.47
CA ILE A 122 10.03 -4.63 11.89
C ILE A 122 9.22 -5.60 12.74
N LEU A 123 7.93 -5.80 12.41
CA LEU A 123 7.06 -6.73 13.14
C LEU A 123 7.53 -8.17 13.01
N ALA A 124 7.85 -8.65 11.81
CA ALA A 124 8.27 -10.04 11.60
C ALA A 124 9.64 -10.37 12.21
N SER A 125 10.41 -9.37 12.61
CA SER A 125 11.66 -9.54 13.36
C SER A 125 11.40 -9.85 14.83
N HIS A 126 10.19 -9.57 15.33
CA HIS A 126 9.76 -9.93 16.67
C HIS A 126 9.61 -11.46 16.79
N GLU A 127 10.10 -12.05 17.88
CA GLU A 127 10.11 -13.51 18.06
C GLU A 127 8.69 -14.14 17.94
N LEU A 128 7.66 -13.47 18.48
CA LEU A 128 6.26 -13.92 18.48
C LEU A 128 5.47 -13.65 17.20
N VAL A 129 6.02 -12.92 16.22
CA VAL A 129 5.28 -12.49 15.03
C VAL A 129 5.82 -13.15 13.77
N GLU A 130 4.92 -13.65 12.94
CA GLU A 130 5.24 -14.20 11.64
C GLU A 130 4.89 -13.25 10.50
N GLY A 131 5.86 -12.98 9.63
CA GLY A 131 5.64 -12.15 8.46
C GLY A 131 5.10 -12.94 7.26
N THR A 132 3.79 -12.89 7.00
CA THR A 132 3.14 -13.76 5.99
C THR A 132 2.91 -13.12 4.61
N HIS A 133 3.49 -11.94 4.36
CA HIS A 133 3.44 -11.22 3.08
C HIS A 133 2.04 -10.68 2.76
N GLU A 134 1.78 -10.51 1.45
CA GLU A 134 0.48 -10.09 0.90
C GLU A 134 -0.46 -11.30 0.81
N LEU A 135 -1.46 -11.37 1.69
CA LEU A 135 -2.44 -12.46 1.68
C LEU A 135 -3.64 -12.13 0.78
N PRO A 136 -4.03 -13.02 -0.15
CA PRO A 136 -5.21 -12.82 -0.99
C PRO A 136 -6.53 -13.19 -0.27
N ASN A 137 -6.49 -13.44 1.03
CA ASN A 137 -7.53 -14.13 1.78
C ASN A 137 -8.77 -13.24 1.99
N LEU A 138 -8.59 -12.00 2.45
CA LEU A 138 -9.70 -11.05 2.59
C LEU A 138 -10.37 -10.72 1.24
N PRO A 139 -9.61 -10.42 0.16
CA PRO A 139 -10.21 -10.26 -1.18
C PRO A 139 -11.01 -11.49 -1.64
N ARG A 140 -10.57 -12.71 -1.31
CA ARG A 140 -11.32 -13.94 -1.64
C ARG A 140 -12.64 -14.05 -0.89
N ILE A 141 -12.68 -13.62 0.37
CA ILE A 141 -13.93 -13.55 1.15
C ILE A 141 -14.91 -12.59 0.48
N ILE A 142 -14.46 -11.39 0.11
CA ILE A 142 -15.30 -10.39 -0.59
C ILE A 142 -15.81 -10.96 -1.92
N LEU A 143 -14.95 -11.62 -2.70
CA LEU A 143 -15.35 -12.29 -3.94
C LEU A 143 -16.39 -13.40 -3.70
N GLN A 144 -16.30 -14.12 -2.59
CA GLN A 144 -17.28 -15.15 -2.24
C GLN A 144 -18.63 -14.53 -1.88
N ILE A 145 -18.67 -13.47 -1.08
CA ILE A 145 -19.89 -12.70 -0.78
C ILE A 145 -20.56 -12.26 -2.10
N ASN A 146 -19.77 -11.68 -3.01
CA ASN A 146 -20.27 -11.23 -4.32
C ASN A 146 -20.81 -12.36 -5.21
N LYS A 147 -20.25 -13.57 -5.10
CA LYS A 147 -20.72 -14.75 -5.84
C LYS A 147 -22.00 -15.34 -5.26
N GLN A 148 -22.09 -15.41 -3.93
CA GLN A 148 -23.25 -15.98 -3.24
C GLN A 148 -24.47 -15.08 -3.35
N ARG A 149 -24.26 -13.77 -3.47
CA ARG A 149 -25.31 -12.75 -3.52
C ARG A 149 -26.38 -12.91 -2.43
N PRO A 150 -26.02 -12.83 -1.14
CA PRO A 150 -26.98 -12.93 -0.05
C PRO A 150 -28.14 -11.94 -0.27
N HIS A 151 -29.37 -12.46 -0.28
CA HIS A 151 -30.56 -11.66 -0.58
C HIS A 151 -30.52 -10.88 -1.92
N GLY A 152 -29.74 -11.37 -2.90
CA GLY A 152 -29.55 -10.72 -4.20
C GLY A 152 -28.50 -9.60 -4.21
N GLU A 153 -27.94 -9.26 -3.05
CA GLU A 153 -27.02 -8.14 -2.87
C GLU A 153 -25.55 -8.56 -2.94
N THR A 154 -24.65 -7.59 -3.19
CA THR A 154 -23.19 -7.82 -3.22
C THR A 154 -22.50 -7.04 -2.12
N TYR A 155 -21.22 -7.32 -1.86
CA TYR A 155 -20.42 -6.48 -0.98
C TYR A 155 -20.39 -5.03 -1.50
N PRO A 156 -20.56 -4.02 -0.63
CA PRO A 156 -20.74 -4.14 0.82
C PRO A 156 -22.19 -4.34 1.26
N THR A 157 -23.21 -3.98 0.45
CA THR A 157 -24.64 -3.99 0.84
C THR A 157 -25.12 -5.32 1.44
N ALA A 158 -24.58 -6.44 0.98
CA ALA A 158 -24.89 -7.78 1.50
C ALA A 158 -24.66 -7.91 3.03
N LEU A 159 -23.75 -7.13 3.61
CA LEU A 159 -23.45 -7.15 5.04
C LEU A 159 -24.65 -6.76 5.92
N ASN A 160 -25.63 -6.01 5.38
CA ASN A 160 -26.86 -5.66 6.11
C ASN A 160 -27.74 -6.86 6.45
N TYR A 161 -27.55 -7.99 5.75
CA TYR A 161 -28.33 -9.22 5.93
C TYR A 161 -27.60 -10.26 6.77
N PHE A 162 -26.35 -9.99 7.17
CA PHE A 162 -25.58 -10.90 7.99
C PHE A 162 -25.94 -10.75 9.47
N GLY A 163 -26.04 -11.90 10.14
CA GLY A 163 -26.10 -12.00 11.58
C GLY A 163 -24.73 -12.30 12.20
N ALA A 164 -24.71 -12.42 13.53
CA ALA A 164 -23.49 -12.71 14.28
C ALA A 164 -22.78 -14.01 13.82
N ASP A 165 -23.56 -15.05 13.51
CA ASP A 165 -23.03 -16.34 13.05
C ASP A 165 -22.36 -16.24 11.68
N ASP A 166 -22.89 -15.42 10.76
CA ASP A 166 -22.28 -15.18 9.44
C ASP A 166 -20.91 -14.51 9.61
N PHE A 167 -20.82 -13.47 10.44
CA PHE A 167 -19.56 -12.78 10.70
C PHE A 167 -18.54 -13.68 11.39
N ALA A 168 -18.96 -14.49 12.37
CA ALA A 168 -18.10 -15.46 13.03
C ALA A 168 -17.59 -16.52 12.05
N GLN A 169 -18.44 -16.99 11.14
CA GLN A 169 -18.04 -17.93 10.09
C GLN A 169 -17.01 -17.31 9.15
N LEU A 170 -17.18 -16.06 8.73
CA LEU A 170 -16.22 -15.36 7.87
C LEU A 170 -14.88 -15.12 8.58
N GLY A 171 -14.90 -14.79 9.87
CA GLY A 171 -13.70 -14.66 10.70
C GLY A 171 -12.91 -15.96 10.77
N ARG A 172 -13.59 -17.07 11.09
CA ARG A 172 -12.99 -18.40 11.11
C ARG A 172 -12.47 -18.82 9.74
N GLN A 173 -13.24 -18.57 8.67
CA GLN A 173 -12.82 -18.83 7.31
C GLN A 173 -11.53 -18.06 6.96
N TYR A 174 -11.43 -16.79 7.37
CA TYR A 174 -10.19 -16.03 7.20
C TYR A 174 -9.04 -16.73 7.91
N LEU A 175 -9.14 -16.98 9.22
CA LEU A 175 -8.08 -17.61 10.02
C LEU A 175 -7.65 -18.97 9.46
N ASP A 176 -8.60 -19.87 9.19
CA ASP A 176 -8.33 -21.20 8.64
C ASP A 176 -7.58 -21.13 7.31
N SER A 177 -8.00 -20.22 6.43
CA SER A 177 -7.37 -20.05 5.12
C SER A 177 -5.96 -19.46 5.19
N THR A 178 -5.57 -18.83 6.31
CA THR A 178 -4.21 -18.32 6.54
C THR A 178 -3.25 -19.36 7.10
N LEU A 179 -3.73 -20.48 7.66
CA LEU A 179 -2.89 -21.48 8.34
C LEU A 179 -1.70 -21.97 7.52
N ARG A 180 -1.88 -22.14 6.20
CA ARG A 180 -0.83 -22.57 5.26
C ARG A 180 0.33 -21.58 5.11
N HIS A 181 0.16 -20.34 5.56
CA HIS A 181 1.17 -19.29 5.52
C HIS A 181 1.89 -19.13 6.87
N ARG A 182 1.53 -19.96 7.87
CA ARG A 182 1.98 -19.83 9.25
C ARG A 182 2.82 -21.02 9.69
N THR A 183 3.79 -20.79 10.57
CA THR A 183 4.68 -21.80 11.20
C THR A 183 4.32 -22.09 12.65
N GLY A 184 3.29 -21.43 13.19
CA GLY A 184 2.78 -21.65 14.54
C GLY A 184 3.13 -20.55 15.55
N LYS A 185 3.72 -19.44 15.10
CA LYS A 185 3.89 -18.26 15.96
C LYS A 185 2.52 -17.70 16.42
N PRO A 186 2.45 -17.10 17.63
CA PRO A 186 1.19 -16.60 18.17
C PRO A 186 0.52 -15.52 17.31
N TYR A 187 1.30 -14.67 16.63
CA TYR A 187 0.80 -13.59 15.77
C TYR A 187 1.31 -13.73 14.34
N PHE A 188 0.57 -13.18 13.40
CA PHE A 188 0.98 -13.14 12.00
C PHE A 188 0.53 -11.86 11.31
N THR A 189 1.29 -11.39 10.32
CA THR A 189 0.95 -10.18 9.58
C THR A 189 0.26 -10.49 8.26
N ASP A 190 -0.85 -9.84 7.97
CA ASP A 190 -1.39 -9.70 6.61
C ASP A 190 -1.04 -8.30 6.08
N LYS A 191 0.02 -8.21 5.29
CA LYS A 191 0.48 -6.95 4.70
C LYS A 191 -0.09 -6.84 3.30
N MET A 192 -1.33 -6.41 3.18
CA MET A 192 -2.00 -6.11 1.91
C MET A 192 -2.47 -4.64 1.93
N PRO A 193 -1.72 -3.70 1.32
CA PRO A 193 -2.02 -2.27 1.40
C PRO A 193 -3.47 -1.96 1.01
N ASN A 194 -3.94 -2.54 -0.10
CA ASN A 194 -5.26 -2.33 -0.67
C ASN A 194 -6.43 -2.88 0.17
N ASN A 195 -6.19 -3.48 1.34
CA ASN A 195 -7.26 -3.87 2.27
C ASN A 195 -7.83 -2.68 3.06
N PHE A 196 -7.29 -1.46 2.92
CA PHE A 196 -7.76 -0.27 3.65
C PHE A 196 -9.28 0.03 3.51
N PRO A 197 -9.95 -0.20 2.36
CA PRO A 197 -11.41 -0.01 2.28
C PRO A 197 -12.18 -1.05 3.10
N SER A 198 -11.56 -2.15 3.48
CA SER A 198 -12.21 -3.27 4.17
C SER A 198 -11.97 -3.29 5.68
N ILE A 199 -11.45 -2.20 6.27
CA ILE A 199 -11.25 -2.09 7.73
C ILE A 199 -12.57 -2.34 8.48
N GLY A 200 -13.68 -1.75 8.02
CA GLY A 200 -15.00 -1.99 8.62
C GLY A 200 -15.40 -3.47 8.59
N LEU A 201 -15.15 -4.17 7.47
CA LEU A 201 -15.38 -5.62 7.38
C LEU A 201 -14.48 -6.38 8.36
N LEU A 202 -13.19 -6.03 8.43
CA LEU A 202 -12.25 -6.64 9.36
C LEU A 202 -12.70 -6.52 10.81
N GLN A 203 -13.25 -5.37 11.22
CA GLN A 203 -13.79 -5.21 12.58
C GLN A 203 -15.04 -6.05 12.83
N LEU A 204 -15.86 -6.32 11.79
CA LEU A 204 -17.01 -7.22 11.92
C LEU A 204 -16.59 -8.70 12.04
N ILE A 205 -15.57 -9.13 11.30
CA ILE A 205 -15.17 -10.55 11.24
C ILE A 205 -14.04 -10.93 12.20
N LEU A 206 -13.20 -9.99 12.61
CA LEU A 206 -12.01 -10.16 13.45
C LEU A 206 -11.85 -8.97 14.42
N PRO A 207 -12.76 -8.83 15.40
CA PRO A 207 -12.87 -7.62 16.25
C PRO A 207 -11.61 -7.29 17.08
N ASN A 208 -10.75 -8.28 17.31
CA ASN A 208 -9.52 -8.15 18.11
C ASN A 208 -8.25 -8.03 17.26
N ALA A 209 -8.35 -8.08 15.93
CA ALA A 209 -7.21 -7.91 15.04
C ALA A 209 -6.64 -6.49 15.15
N LYS A 210 -5.32 -6.38 15.02
CA LYS A 210 -4.61 -5.10 14.99
C LYS A 210 -4.56 -4.58 13.57
N ILE A 211 -4.79 -3.28 13.38
CA ILE A 211 -4.76 -2.66 12.05
C ILE A 211 -3.78 -1.49 12.09
N ILE A 212 -2.80 -1.53 11.20
CA ILE A 212 -1.77 -0.52 11.04
C ILE A 212 -1.89 0.08 9.65
N ASN A 213 -2.03 1.39 9.57
CA ASN A 213 -2.06 2.14 8.33
C ASN A 213 -0.67 2.75 8.05
N ALA A 214 -0.01 2.27 7.01
CA ALA A 214 1.26 2.79 6.54
C ALA A 214 1.04 4.11 5.79
N ARG A 215 1.54 5.21 6.35
CA ARG A 215 1.43 6.56 5.79
C ARG A 215 2.78 7.11 5.36
N ARG A 216 2.74 8.00 4.38
CA ARG A 216 3.90 8.72 3.85
C ARG A 216 3.43 10.05 3.30
N HIS A 217 4.35 11.01 3.11
CA HIS A 217 4.02 12.28 2.48
C HIS A 217 3.29 12.05 1.12
N PRO A 218 2.17 12.76 0.84
CA PRO A 218 1.32 12.49 -0.32
C PRO A 218 2.09 12.40 -1.64
N LEU A 219 2.87 13.45 -1.97
CA LEU A 219 3.66 13.51 -3.21
C LEU A 219 4.73 12.41 -3.30
N ASP A 220 5.29 11.97 -2.17
CA ASP A 220 6.31 10.91 -2.13
C ASP A 220 5.70 9.53 -2.36
N SER A 221 4.49 9.32 -1.85
CA SER A 221 3.73 8.08 -2.07
C SER A 221 3.26 8.01 -3.52
N CYS A 222 2.64 9.08 -4.01
CA CYS A 222 2.16 9.19 -5.39
C CYS A 222 3.30 9.05 -6.41
N MET A 223 4.40 9.80 -6.27
CA MET A 223 5.56 9.66 -7.14
C MET A 223 6.21 8.27 -7.02
N GLY A 224 6.18 7.68 -5.83
CA GLY A 224 6.63 6.30 -5.60
C GLY A 224 5.81 5.26 -6.38
N ASN A 225 4.50 5.48 -6.53
CA ASN A 225 3.61 4.65 -7.34
C ASN A 225 3.83 4.89 -8.83
N TYR A 226 3.90 6.16 -9.25
CA TYR A 226 4.06 6.56 -10.65
C TYR A 226 5.31 5.98 -11.32
N LYS A 227 6.41 5.82 -10.56
CA LYS A 227 7.66 5.23 -11.08
C LYS A 227 7.81 3.72 -10.88
N GLN A 228 6.78 3.06 -10.39
CA GLN A 228 6.79 1.62 -10.16
C GLN A 228 5.92 0.93 -11.21
N LEU A 229 6.54 0.10 -12.06
CA LEU A 229 5.77 -0.79 -12.94
C LEU A 229 5.26 -1.98 -12.11
N PHE A 230 3.96 -1.99 -11.82
CA PHE A 230 3.29 -3.06 -11.09
C PHE A 230 2.85 -4.17 -12.04
N PHE A 231 2.91 -5.42 -11.57
CA PHE A 231 2.43 -6.55 -12.36
C PHE A 231 0.91 -6.47 -12.62
N LYS A 232 0.12 -6.15 -11.58
CA LYS A 232 -1.33 -5.98 -11.64
C LYS A 232 -1.87 -5.23 -10.42
N GLY A 233 -3.12 -4.74 -10.51
CA GLY A 233 -3.92 -4.30 -9.37
C GLY A 233 -3.70 -2.87 -8.88
N GLN A 234 -2.84 -2.11 -9.56
CA GLN A 234 -2.55 -0.70 -9.24
C GLN A 234 -2.77 0.18 -10.49
N ALA A 235 -3.89 -0.02 -11.18
CA ALA A 235 -4.16 0.62 -12.48
C ALA A 235 -4.18 2.15 -12.41
N PHE A 236 -4.57 2.72 -11.26
CA PHE A 236 -4.53 4.16 -10.99
C PHE A 236 -3.13 4.76 -11.04
N SER A 237 -2.05 3.95 -10.98
CA SER A 237 -0.68 4.43 -10.80
C SER A 237 0.02 4.94 -12.07
N TYR A 238 -0.67 4.98 -13.20
CA TYR A 238 -0.06 5.28 -14.50
C TYR A 238 -0.50 6.63 -15.09
N ASP A 239 -1.21 7.45 -14.31
CA ASP A 239 -1.57 8.83 -14.66
C ASP A 239 -1.52 9.71 -13.39
N LEU A 240 -0.97 10.92 -13.49
CA LEU A 240 -0.75 11.77 -12.31
C LEU A 240 -2.05 12.29 -11.69
N VAL A 241 -3.08 12.55 -12.49
CA VAL A 241 -4.39 13.01 -12.01
C VAL A 241 -5.09 11.84 -11.30
N GLU A 242 -5.13 10.68 -11.95
CA GLU A 242 -5.77 9.47 -11.41
C GLU A 242 -5.13 8.99 -10.10
N ILE A 243 -3.81 9.10 -9.97
CA ILE A 243 -3.11 8.85 -8.71
C ILE A 243 -3.60 9.81 -7.62
N GLY A 244 -3.72 11.10 -7.94
CA GLY A 244 -4.19 12.12 -7.02
C GLY A 244 -5.61 11.84 -6.54
N GLU A 245 -6.52 11.52 -7.46
CA GLU A 245 -7.92 11.18 -7.16
C GLU A 245 -8.01 9.94 -6.28
N TYR A 246 -7.25 8.89 -6.60
CA TYR A 246 -7.18 7.69 -5.78
C TYR A 246 -6.65 7.98 -4.36
N TYR A 247 -5.67 8.88 -4.23
CA TYR A 247 -5.13 9.28 -2.94
C TYR A 247 -6.15 10.05 -2.10
N ILE A 248 -6.96 10.92 -2.71
CA ILE A 248 -8.08 11.60 -2.03
C ILE A 248 -9.06 10.58 -1.48
N GLU A 249 -9.44 9.61 -2.30
CA GLU A 249 -10.35 8.53 -1.91
C GLU A 249 -9.78 7.67 -0.77
N TYR A 250 -8.47 7.37 -0.82
CA TYR A 250 -7.76 6.74 0.29
C TYR A 250 -7.83 7.58 1.58
N GLN A 251 -7.57 8.89 1.52
CA GLN A 251 -7.66 9.75 2.70
C GLN A 251 -9.09 9.79 3.25
N LYS A 252 -10.09 10.02 2.39
CA LYS A 252 -11.51 10.10 2.75
C LYS A 252 -11.98 8.86 3.52
N ILE A 253 -11.70 7.67 2.99
CA ILE A 253 -12.14 6.43 3.65
C ILE A 253 -11.35 6.12 4.94
N MET A 254 -10.06 6.50 5.01
CA MET A 254 -9.29 6.35 6.24
C MET A 254 -9.74 7.32 7.34
N GLU A 255 -10.06 8.57 6.98
CA GLU A 255 -10.68 9.54 7.90
C GLU A 255 -12.03 9.01 8.43
N HIS A 256 -12.84 8.41 7.57
CA HIS A 256 -14.08 7.74 7.97
C HIS A 256 -13.82 6.61 8.99
N TRP A 257 -12.85 5.73 8.74
CA TRP A 257 -12.53 4.66 9.68
C TRP A 257 -11.99 5.17 11.01
N HIS A 258 -11.15 6.21 11.01
CA HIS A 258 -10.69 6.84 12.26
C HIS A 258 -11.83 7.44 13.08
N ALA A 259 -12.82 8.06 12.41
CA ALA A 259 -13.99 8.60 13.08
C ALA A 259 -14.92 7.49 13.62
N LEU A 260 -15.13 6.43 12.85
CA LEU A 260 -16.05 5.34 13.19
C LEU A 260 -15.47 4.35 14.20
N LEU A 261 -14.15 4.13 14.18
CA LEU A 261 -13.44 3.10 14.93
C LEU A 261 -12.26 3.69 15.72
N PRO A 262 -12.53 4.62 16.66
CA PRO A 262 -11.47 5.32 17.37
C PRO A 262 -10.52 4.36 18.09
N GLY A 263 -9.22 4.50 17.83
CA GLY A 263 -8.17 3.68 18.44
C GLY A 263 -8.01 2.27 17.86
N LYS A 264 -8.81 1.87 16.85
CA LYS A 264 -8.67 0.56 16.18
C LYS A 264 -7.61 0.54 15.09
N VAL A 265 -7.21 1.69 14.58
CA VAL A 265 -6.21 1.84 13.52
C VAL A 265 -5.04 2.69 14.02
N LEU A 266 -3.83 2.16 13.94
CA LEU A 266 -2.60 2.91 14.19
C LEU A 266 -2.06 3.48 12.88
N ASP A 267 -1.99 4.80 12.77
CA ASP A 267 -1.24 5.47 11.71
C ASP A 267 0.27 5.48 12.03
N VAL A 268 1.06 4.95 11.10
CA VAL A 268 2.54 4.96 11.15
C VAL A 268 3.06 5.78 9.98
N GLN A 269 3.61 6.96 10.29
CA GLN A 269 4.18 7.86 9.31
C GLN A 269 5.63 7.48 8.98
N TYR A 270 5.92 7.24 7.69
CA TYR A 270 7.24 6.81 7.23
C TYR A 270 8.35 7.79 7.61
N GLU A 271 8.11 9.10 7.47
CA GLU A 271 9.08 10.14 7.80
C GLU A 271 9.42 10.15 9.29
N GLU A 272 8.45 9.90 10.18
CA GLU A 272 8.70 9.78 11.61
C GLU A 272 9.53 8.54 11.95
N MET A 273 9.24 7.40 11.29
CA MET A 273 10.05 6.18 11.44
C MET A 273 11.51 6.39 11.02
N VAL A 274 11.76 7.27 10.03
CA VAL A 274 13.10 7.62 9.55
C VAL A 274 13.84 8.51 10.55
N VAL A 275 13.13 9.45 11.17
CA VAL A 275 13.71 10.41 12.11
C VAL A 275 13.95 9.77 13.49
N ASP A 276 13.02 8.94 13.95
CA ASP A 276 13.01 8.37 15.31
C ASP A 276 12.54 6.90 15.28
N GLN A 277 13.39 6.03 14.75
CA GLN A 277 13.09 4.60 14.61
C GLN A 277 12.70 3.97 15.94
N GLU A 278 13.45 4.21 17.01
CA GLU A 278 13.27 3.49 18.26
C GLU A 278 11.91 3.78 18.89
N ASN A 279 11.55 5.05 19.07
CA ASN A 279 10.27 5.40 19.70
C ASN A 279 9.08 4.99 18.85
N GLN A 280 9.18 5.13 17.52
CA GLN A 280 8.09 4.70 16.64
C GLN A 280 7.96 3.17 16.59
N THR A 281 9.07 2.43 16.66
CA THR A 281 9.04 0.97 16.80
C THR A 281 8.44 0.55 18.13
N ARG A 282 8.77 1.22 19.25
CA ARG A 282 8.14 0.97 20.56
C ARG A 282 6.63 1.20 20.49
N ARG A 283 6.19 2.34 19.96
CA ARG A 283 4.76 2.65 19.75
C ARG A 283 4.04 1.60 18.90
N LEU A 284 4.68 1.09 17.86
CA LEU A 284 4.15 0.04 16.99
C LEU A 284 3.97 -1.29 17.73
N ILE A 285 4.99 -1.71 18.49
CA ILE A 285 4.98 -2.95 19.29
C ILE A 285 3.95 -2.87 20.42
N ASP A 286 3.90 -1.73 21.13
CA ASP A 286 2.94 -1.46 22.19
C ASP A 286 1.49 -1.50 21.68
N PHE A 287 1.22 -0.90 20.52
CA PHE A 287 -0.11 -0.97 19.89
C PHE A 287 -0.53 -2.42 19.57
N CYS A 288 0.42 -3.26 19.16
CA CYS A 288 0.18 -4.68 18.92
C CYS A 288 -0.04 -5.46 20.23
N GLY A 289 0.28 -4.89 21.39
CA GLY A 289 0.20 -5.56 22.69
C GLY A 289 1.32 -6.58 22.89
N LEU A 290 2.45 -6.39 22.23
CA LEU A 290 3.61 -7.27 22.27
C LEU A 290 4.64 -6.76 23.31
N PRO A 291 5.42 -7.65 23.95
CA PRO A 291 6.58 -7.22 24.72
C PRO A 291 7.63 -6.56 23.80
N TRP A 292 8.52 -5.75 24.38
CA TRP A 292 9.62 -5.19 23.59
C TRP A 292 10.62 -6.26 23.15
N ASP A 293 11.05 -6.21 21.89
CA ASP A 293 12.10 -7.06 21.31
C ASP A 293 13.09 -6.20 20.52
N ASP A 294 14.37 -6.20 20.91
CA ASP A 294 15.43 -5.43 20.26
C ASP A 294 15.67 -5.86 18.80
N ASN A 295 15.25 -7.08 18.41
CA ASN A 295 15.34 -7.53 17.02
C ASN A 295 14.53 -6.66 16.07
N CYS A 296 13.47 -6.00 16.55
CA CYS A 296 12.67 -5.07 15.76
C CYS A 296 13.47 -3.85 15.27
N LEU A 297 14.53 -3.44 16.00
CA LEU A 297 15.43 -2.37 15.55
C LEU A 297 16.42 -2.84 14.48
N ARG A 298 16.74 -4.13 14.48
CA ARG A 298 17.67 -4.80 13.56
C ARG A 298 16.94 -5.59 12.47
N PHE A 299 15.78 -5.10 12.04
CA PHE A 299 14.92 -5.81 11.09
C PHE A 299 15.60 -6.22 9.76
N TYR A 300 16.64 -5.48 9.37
CA TYR A 300 17.43 -5.70 8.17
C TYR A 300 18.39 -6.91 8.28
N GLU A 301 18.59 -7.46 9.48
CA GLU A 301 19.41 -8.66 9.72
C GLU A 301 18.62 -9.96 9.51
N THR A 302 17.31 -9.89 9.24
CA THR A 302 16.49 -11.09 9.09
C THR A 302 16.71 -11.78 7.73
N ASP A 303 16.87 -13.11 7.77
CA ASP A 303 17.03 -13.96 6.57
C ASP A 303 15.71 -14.25 5.84
N ARG A 304 14.61 -13.66 6.30
CA ARG A 304 13.26 -13.88 5.75
C ARG A 304 13.19 -13.45 4.28
N ALA A 305 12.48 -14.23 3.47
CA ALA A 305 12.16 -13.85 2.10
C ALA A 305 11.18 -12.66 2.09
N VAL A 306 11.43 -11.66 1.23
CA VAL A 306 10.56 -10.49 1.06
C VAL A 306 10.14 -10.39 -0.40
N ASN A 307 8.89 -10.72 -0.70
CA ASN A 307 8.41 -10.82 -2.09
C ASN A 307 7.64 -9.57 -2.51
N THR A 308 8.26 -8.40 -2.43
CA THR A 308 7.64 -7.11 -2.80
C THR A 308 8.62 -6.25 -3.59
N ALA A 309 8.13 -5.25 -4.32
CA ALA A 309 9.01 -4.29 -4.99
C ALA A 309 9.90 -3.47 -4.04
N SER A 310 9.71 -3.57 -2.72
CA SER A 310 10.56 -2.94 -1.70
C SER A 310 11.58 -3.91 -1.07
N SER A 311 11.71 -5.15 -1.54
CA SER A 311 12.51 -6.21 -0.90
C SER A 311 13.93 -5.77 -0.54
N GLU A 312 14.67 -5.24 -1.52
CA GLU A 312 16.07 -4.83 -1.31
C GLU A 312 16.19 -3.58 -0.43
N GLN A 313 15.15 -2.74 -0.38
CA GLN A 313 15.16 -1.52 0.42
C GLN A 313 15.08 -1.83 1.92
N VAL A 314 14.39 -2.92 2.29
CA VAL A 314 14.21 -3.32 3.69
C VAL A 314 15.28 -4.28 4.19
N ARG A 315 16.24 -4.67 3.33
CA ARG A 315 17.48 -5.38 3.69
C ARG A 315 18.61 -4.44 4.09
N GLN A 316 18.30 -3.18 4.35
CA GLN A 316 19.24 -2.15 4.76
C GLN A 316 18.69 -1.46 6.00
N PRO A 317 19.56 -0.89 6.86
CA PRO A 317 19.12 0.02 7.91
C PRO A 317 18.23 1.15 7.36
N ILE A 318 17.37 1.70 8.19
CA ILE A 318 16.52 2.82 7.79
C ILE A 318 17.39 3.99 7.30
N TYR A 319 17.00 4.57 6.17
CA TYR A 319 17.74 5.64 5.52
C TYR A 319 16.80 6.78 5.08
N SER A 320 17.34 8.00 5.03
CA SER A 320 16.57 9.22 4.73
C SER A 320 16.51 9.59 3.24
N LYS A 321 17.29 8.94 2.37
CA LYS A 321 17.39 9.28 0.92
C LYS A 321 16.06 9.28 0.16
N SER A 322 15.06 8.54 0.64
CA SER A 322 13.72 8.47 0.06
C SER A 322 12.76 9.52 0.62
N VAL A 323 13.05 10.16 1.74
CA VAL A 323 12.18 11.20 2.32
C VAL A 323 12.23 12.46 1.45
N TYR A 324 11.05 12.98 1.10
CA TYR A 324 10.84 14.13 0.21
C TYR A 324 11.54 13.98 -1.15
N SER A 325 11.67 12.73 -1.62
CA SER A 325 12.26 12.41 -2.92
C SER A 325 11.47 13.01 -4.10
N TRP A 326 10.17 13.27 -3.91
CA TRP A 326 9.30 13.96 -4.87
C TRP A 326 9.85 15.33 -5.29
N ARG A 327 10.61 16.03 -4.44
CA ARG A 327 11.20 17.34 -4.76
C ARG A 327 12.11 17.30 -6.00
N ARG A 328 12.73 16.14 -6.28
CA ARG A 328 13.57 15.94 -7.48
C ARG A 328 12.76 15.98 -8.79
N PHE A 329 11.45 15.74 -8.69
CA PHE A 329 10.51 15.68 -9.81
C PHE A 329 9.47 16.79 -9.76
N GLU A 330 9.53 17.69 -8.78
CA GLU A 330 8.47 18.67 -8.45
C GLU A 330 7.95 19.43 -9.66
N LYS A 331 8.83 19.88 -10.56
CA LYS A 331 8.47 20.61 -11.78
C LYS A 331 7.55 19.84 -12.74
N HIS A 332 7.48 18.52 -12.62
CA HIS A 332 6.65 17.63 -13.44
C HIS A 332 5.38 17.17 -12.72
N LEU A 333 5.24 17.48 -11.44
CA LEU A 333 4.12 16.99 -10.62
C LEU A 333 2.93 17.95 -10.59
N GLN A 334 2.91 18.99 -11.41
CA GLN A 334 1.86 20.02 -11.39
C GLN A 334 0.44 19.44 -11.45
N PRO A 335 0.10 18.48 -12.35
CA PRO A 335 -1.25 17.89 -12.38
C PRO A 335 -1.62 17.17 -11.08
N LEU A 336 -0.65 16.48 -10.46
CA LEU A 336 -0.85 15.79 -9.18
C LEU A 336 -1.00 16.80 -8.03
N ILE A 337 -0.22 17.87 -8.03
CA ILE A 337 -0.27 18.93 -7.01
C ILE A 337 -1.63 19.62 -7.03
N GLU A 338 -2.18 19.91 -8.21
CA GLU A 338 -3.50 20.53 -8.35
C GLU A 338 -4.61 19.67 -7.75
N VAL A 339 -4.61 18.37 -8.03
CA VAL A 339 -5.57 17.44 -7.43
C VAL A 339 -5.41 17.37 -5.91
N LEU A 340 -4.17 17.28 -5.42
CA LEU A 340 -3.88 17.12 -4.00
C LEU A 340 -3.85 18.43 -3.20
N GLU A 341 -4.06 19.58 -3.83
CA GLU A 341 -3.96 20.91 -3.20
C GLU A 341 -4.69 20.99 -1.84
N PRO A 342 -5.95 20.52 -1.70
CA PRO A 342 -6.67 20.60 -0.42
C PRO A 342 -6.00 19.83 0.73
N LEU A 343 -5.23 18.79 0.41
CA LEU A 343 -4.47 18.00 1.38
C LEU A 343 -3.09 18.59 1.64
N LEU A 344 -2.43 19.10 0.61
CA LEU A 344 -1.10 19.69 0.70
C LEU A 344 -1.10 20.99 1.51
N LEU A 345 -2.15 21.81 1.40
CA LEU A 345 -2.29 23.04 2.19
C LEU A 345 -2.41 22.79 3.70
N LYS A 346 -2.79 21.58 4.13
CA LYS A 346 -2.84 21.18 5.55
C LYS A 346 -1.47 20.80 6.11
N LEU A 347 -0.46 20.60 5.25
CA LEU A 347 0.89 20.26 5.68
C LEU A 347 1.65 21.49 6.19
N PRO A 348 2.68 21.31 7.03
CA PRO A 348 3.64 22.37 7.35
C PRO A 348 4.23 23.01 6.08
N GLU A 349 4.46 24.33 6.09
CA GLU A 349 4.95 25.07 4.93
C GLU A 349 6.24 24.48 4.35
N ASP A 350 7.19 24.09 5.21
CA ASP A 350 8.46 23.47 4.83
C ASP A 350 8.33 22.08 4.16
N GLN A 351 7.11 21.52 4.13
CA GLN A 351 6.79 20.25 3.48
C GLN A 351 5.98 20.43 2.19
N ARG A 352 5.53 21.64 1.87
CA ARG A 352 4.73 21.93 0.67
C ARG A 352 5.60 22.02 -0.59
N PRO A 353 5.02 21.81 -1.79
CA PRO A 353 5.63 22.22 -3.06
C PRO A 353 5.73 23.74 -3.13
N GLY A 354 6.75 24.23 -3.83
CA GLY A 354 7.08 25.65 -3.96
C GLY A 354 5.97 26.49 -4.58
N CYS A 355 5.08 25.89 -5.37
CA CYS A 355 3.90 26.58 -5.92
C CYS A 355 2.77 26.81 -4.91
N LEU A 356 2.84 26.22 -3.71
CA LEU A 356 1.86 26.36 -2.61
C LEU A 356 2.46 27.04 -1.36
N LEU A 357 3.60 27.71 -1.50
CA LEU A 357 4.27 28.48 -0.44
C LEU A 357 3.79 29.93 -0.38
#